data_AF-A0A838YLV2-F1
#
_entry.id   AF-A0A838YLV2-F1
#
_cell.length_a   1.000
_cell.length_b   1.000
_cell.length_c   1.000
_cell.angle_alpha   90.00
_cell.angle_beta   90.00
_cell.angle_gamma   90.00
#
_symmetry.space_group_name_H-M   'P 1'
#
loop_
_entity.id
_entity.type
_entity.pdbx_description
1 polymer ?
#
loop_
_entity_poly.entity_id
_entity_poly.type
_entity_poly.pdbx_seq_one_letter_code
_entity_poly.pdbx_strand_id
1 'polypeptide(L)'
;MTKIEHAYFIDYLSFLGKRYPKLVLSPEKLAKLKQLNDQQLNQYLQLLYEKFELNGAYEEMSFLNTINRINETVEIIEVEAEELPIDESDKVEEKAITQQPVTIAIEPEPTKQESSTVIKETALPTKTVLPYIPEKPVVNPAPVKSAGNTVQPKPPVNKEQIVKTRYKYNFWRIGLVVFFVLASVYTVYKFIAYQKLGFVYVLTDELLVRTSSDKNGKVLGSMNLFGKAKGRDNKEVLTFAELKLYSNEKQGAFYKVIMSDFPFISYLFNLDDMGYVYAKYVTTDKKEQETYQKIFRPIKNDYYELKSLEFSYRAIIVNAITTQPALMGLVLKESCDSPSMNIRNAPLRIGQYQNKDKTVFFVLVQLSDGNYYSIEGDGFYNALPATPIYLGDDLLKMEGKFQQKGDSFVWQSCDKTITARCNRGEFDYFVVE
;
A
#
# COMPACT_ATOMS: atom_id res chain seq x y z
N MET A 1 13.13 8.83 11.38
CA MET A 1 14.27 9.54 11.97
C MET A 1 15.35 9.64 10.92
N THR A 2 15.87 10.84 10.68
CA THR A 2 16.98 11.03 9.73
C THR A 2 18.27 10.46 10.32
N LYS A 3 19.16 9.95 9.48
CA LYS A 3 20.47 9.44 9.90
C LYS A 3 21.58 10.49 9.80
N ILE A 4 21.22 11.73 9.47
CA ILE A 4 22.16 12.83 9.32
C ILE A 4 22.33 13.49 10.68
N GLU A 5 23.54 13.39 11.23
CA GLU A 5 23.89 14.13 12.44
C GLU A 5 23.87 15.63 12.18
N HIS A 6 23.56 16.41 13.22
CA HIS A 6 23.48 17.87 13.15
C HIS A 6 24.72 18.50 12.52
N ALA A 7 25.91 17.97 12.85
CA ALA A 7 27.19 18.44 12.36
C ALA A 7 27.31 18.40 10.83
N TYR A 8 26.64 17.43 10.17
CA TYR A 8 26.73 17.22 8.73
C TYR A 8 25.53 17.77 7.95
N PHE A 9 24.58 18.43 8.61
CA PHE A 9 23.34 18.87 7.97
C PHE A 9 23.55 19.91 6.87
N ILE A 10 24.44 20.87 7.07
CA ILE A 10 24.73 21.91 6.08
C ILE A 10 25.49 21.33 4.88
N ASP A 11 26.40 20.39 5.14
CA ASP A 11 27.12 19.67 4.09
C ASP A 11 26.16 18.80 3.29
N TYR A 12 25.17 18.21 3.94
CA TYR A 12 24.11 17.44 3.29
C TYR A 12 23.21 18.32 2.40
N LEU A 13 22.78 19.50 2.88
CA LEU A 13 22.02 20.44 2.05
C LEU A 13 22.85 20.94 0.86
N SER A 14 24.15 21.14 1.05
CA SER A 14 25.08 21.53 -0.01
C SER A 14 25.27 20.39 -1.02
N PHE A 15 25.34 19.14 -0.56
CA PHE A 15 25.35 17.94 -1.40
C PHE A 15 24.07 17.83 -2.24
N LEU A 16 22.90 18.03 -1.62
CA LEU A 16 21.62 18.07 -2.34
C LEU A 16 21.57 19.21 -3.34
N GLY A 17 22.08 20.40 -3.00
CA GLY A 17 22.14 21.55 -3.92
C GLY A 17 23.02 21.31 -5.15
N LYS A 18 24.10 20.52 -5.02
CA LYS A 18 24.93 20.09 -6.16
C LYS A 18 24.18 19.12 -7.08
N ARG A 19 23.39 18.21 -6.51
CA ARG A 19 22.65 17.18 -7.24
C ARG A 19 21.35 17.73 -7.87
N TYR A 20 20.74 18.70 -7.22
CA TYR A 20 19.48 19.31 -7.61
C TYR A 20 19.62 20.84 -7.63
N PRO A 21 19.84 21.47 -8.80
CA PRO A 21 20.05 22.91 -8.91
C PRO A 21 18.91 23.78 -8.34
N LYS A 22 17.70 23.22 -8.22
CA LYS A 22 16.52 23.88 -7.63
C LYS A 22 16.57 23.97 -6.09
N LEU A 23 17.50 23.25 -5.46
CA LEU A 23 17.71 23.20 -4.00
C LEU A 23 18.87 24.08 -3.53
N VAL A 24 19.45 24.88 -4.42
CA VAL A 24 20.53 25.80 -4.04
C VAL A 24 19.96 26.89 -3.12
N LEU A 25 20.34 26.82 -1.84
CA LEU A 25 19.95 27.78 -0.82
C LEU A 25 20.94 28.95 -0.80
N SER A 26 20.44 30.16 -0.54
CA SER A 26 21.31 31.32 -0.35
C SER A 26 22.14 31.19 0.94
N PRO A 27 23.34 31.81 1.01
CA PRO A 27 24.20 31.76 2.20
C PRO A 27 23.50 32.22 3.49
N GLU A 28 22.63 33.23 3.37
CA GLU A 28 21.82 33.73 4.49
C GLU A 28 20.81 32.70 5.02
N LYS A 29 20.21 31.90 4.13
CA LYS A 29 19.28 30.83 4.52
C LYS A 29 20.02 29.68 5.19
N LEU A 30 21.20 29.31 4.68
CA LEU A 30 22.04 28.28 5.29
C LEU A 30 22.50 28.68 6.70
N ALA A 31 22.83 29.96 6.91
CA ALA A 31 23.19 30.49 8.24
C ALA A 31 22.04 30.39 9.26
N LYS A 32 20.80 30.64 8.84
CA LYS A 32 19.61 30.46 9.71
C LYS A 32 19.32 29.00 10.01
N LEU A 33 19.57 28.11 9.05
CA LEU A 33 19.36 26.66 9.21
C LEU A 33 20.36 26.01 10.17
N LYS A 34 21.54 26.61 10.38
CA LYS A 34 22.52 26.18 11.41
C LYS A 34 22.06 26.37 12.86
N GLN A 35 21.02 27.19 13.09
CA GLN A 35 20.54 27.50 14.44
C GLN A 35 19.35 26.63 14.87
N LEU A 36 18.88 25.73 14.00
CA LEU A 36 17.77 24.83 14.32
C LEU A 36 18.20 23.77 15.32
N ASN A 37 17.26 23.19 16.06
CA ASN A 37 17.52 21.99 16.87
C ASN A 37 17.25 20.70 16.04
N ASP A 38 17.63 19.54 16.56
CA ASP A 38 17.51 18.26 15.84
C ASP A 38 16.06 17.91 15.45
N GLN A 39 15.08 18.28 16.27
CA GLN A 39 13.68 18.05 15.97
C GLN A 39 13.20 18.92 14.79
N GLN A 40 13.58 20.19 14.77
CA GLN A 40 13.28 21.13 13.68
C GLN A 40 14.02 20.75 12.39
N LEU A 41 15.24 20.25 12.50
CA LEU A 41 16.04 19.76 11.38
C LEU A 41 15.39 18.55 10.70
N ASN A 42 14.95 17.57 11.51
CA ASN A 42 14.20 16.41 11.01
C ASN A 42 12.90 16.84 10.28
N GLN A 43 12.16 17.79 10.84
CA GLN A 43 10.96 18.34 10.21
C GLN A 43 11.28 19.07 8.89
N TYR A 44 12.34 19.87 8.87
CA TYR A 44 12.78 20.56 7.66
C TYR A 44 13.17 19.59 6.55
N LEU A 45 13.94 18.54 6.87
CA LEU A 45 14.34 17.52 5.91
C LEU A 45 13.13 16.76 5.34
N GLN A 46 12.15 16.39 6.18
CA GLN A 46 10.92 15.76 5.71
C GLN A 46 10.15 16.66 4.73
N LEU A 47 9.98 17.94 5.06
CA LEU A 47 9.34 18.92 4.17
C LEU A 47 10.12 19.10 2.87
N LEU A 48 11.44 19.07 2.93
CA LEU A 48 12.30 19.19 1.76
C LEU A 48 12.18 17.96 0.85
N TYR A 49 12.17 16.76 1.42
CA TYR A 49 11.96 15.53 0.67
C TYR A 49 10.57 15.49 0.02
N GLU A 50 9.55 15.91 0.75
CA GLU A 50 8.18 15.97 0.24
C GLU A 50 8.04 17.00 -0.88
N LYS A 51 8.52 18.23 -0.66
CA LYS A 51 8.39 19.34 -1.60
C LYS A 51 9.13 19.10 -2.92
N PHE A 52 10.25 18.41 -2.87
CA PHE A 52 11.09 18.14 -4.05
C PHE A 52 10.99 16.69 -4.54
N GLU A 53 10.04 15.91 -4.01
CA GLU A 53 9.81 14.50 -4.36
C GLU A 53 11.10 13.63 -4.25
N LEU A 54 11.94 13.91 -3.25
CA LEU A 54 13.22 13.22 -3.06
C LEU A 54 13.05 11.95 -2.20
N ASN A 55 13.85 10.94 -2.51
CA ASN A 55 13.98 9.77 -1.65
C ASN A 55 14.99 10.06 -0.52
N GLY A 56 14.49 10.55 0.62
CA GLY A 56 15.32 10.92 1.77
C GLY A 56 16.27 9.81 2.22
N ALA A 57 15.80 8.55 2.29
CA ALA A 57 16.64 7.43 2.72
C ALA A 57 17.80 7.15 1.74
N TYR A 58 17.55 7.27 0.44
CA TYR A 58 18.58 7.09 -0.59
C TYR A 58 19.58 8.24 -0.59
N GLU A 59 19.11 9.49 -0.50
CA GLU A 59 19.98 10.66 -0.50
C GLU A 59 20.84 10.74 0.76
N GLU A 60 20.28 10.44 1.93
CA GLU A 60 21.03 10.37 3.19
C GLU A 60 22.10 9.27 3.12
N MET A 61 21.76 8.09 2.59
CA MET A 61 22.72 7.00 2.44
C MET A 61 23.81 7.32 1.40
N SER A 62 23.46 7.99 0.30
CA SER A 62 24.42 8.45 -0.71
C SER A 62 25.41 9.47 -0.15
N PHE A 63 24.93 10.36 0.72
CA PHE A 63 25.76 11.35 1.38
C PHE A 63 26.66 10.73 2.45
N LEU A 64 26.13 9.85 3.31
CA LEU A 64 26.91 9.16 4.33
C LEU A 64 28.03 8.30 3.71
N ASN A 65 27.77 7.67 2.57
CA ASN A 65 28.81 6.96 1.80
C ASN A 65 29.90 7.89 1.24
N THR A 66 29.59 9.17 1.04
CA THR A 66 30.56 10.18 0.60
C THR A 66 31.44 10.65 1.76
N ILE A 67 30.88 10.82 2.96
CA ILE A 67 31.65 11.16 4.17
C ILE A 67 32.54 9.99 4.61
N ASN A 68 32.00 8.76 4.64
CA ASN A 68 32.75 7.61 5.14
C ASN A 68 33.98 7.26 4.28
N ARG A 69 33.96 7.57 2.97
CA ARG A 69 35.14 7.44 2.10
C ARG A 69 36.26 8.43 2.42
N ILE A 70 35.95 9.55 3.07
CA ILE A 70 36.94 10.58 3.43
C ILE A 70 37.69 10.18 4.71
N ASN A 71 37.09 9.36 5.58
CA ASN A 71 37.72 8.87 6.80
C ASN A 71 38.61 7.62 6.59
N GLU A 72 38.63 7.03 5.40
CA GLU A 72 39.49 5.89 5.04
C GLU A 72 40.83 6.30 4.41
N THR A 73 41.24 7.57 4.52
CA THR A 73 42.62 7.96 4.21
C THR A 73 43.56 7.54 5.32
N VAL A 74 44.02 6.30 5.24
CA VAL A 74 45.42 5.88 5.40
C VAL A 74 46.18 6.59 6.53
N GLU A 75 46.04 6.09 7.75
CA GLU A 75 47.17 6.09 8.69
C GLU A 75 48.16 5.03 8.20
N ILE A 76 49.12 5.45 7.37
CA ILE A 76 50.41 4.76 7.30
C ILE A 76 51.09 5.06 8.63
N ILE A 77 51.10 4.08 9.53
CA ILE A 77 52.06 4.06 10.64
C ILE A 77 53.28 3.29 10.13
N GLU A 78 54.29 4.04 9.73
CA GLU A 78 55.62 3.56 9.41
C GLU A 78 56.43 3.49 10.72
N VAL A 79 56.78 2.25 11.10
CA VAL A 79 57.98 1.76 11.80
C VAL A 79 58.54 2.56 13.01
N GLU A 80 58.59 1.94 14.19
CA GLU A 80 59.88 1.63 14.88
C GLU A 80 59.66 0.70 16.08
N ALA A 81 60.57 -0.27 16.22
CA ALA A 81 60.62 -1.21 17.33
C ALA A 81 61.65 -0.73 18.35
N GLU A 82 61.26 -0.52 19.61
CA GLU A 82 62.16 -0.67 20.76
C GLU A 82 61.39 -0.77 22.09
N GLU A 83 61.65 -1.90 22.77
CA GLU A 83 61.74 -2.19 24.22
C GLU A 83 60.60 -1.91 25.24
N LEU A 84 60.32 -2.99 26.00
CA LEU A 84 59.60 -3.14 27.28
C LEU A 84 60.22 -2.28 28.41
N PRO A 85 59.53 -1.89 29.52
CA PRO A 85 58.90 -2.85 30.47
C PRO A 85 57.63 -2.42 31.27
N ILE A 86 56.88 -3.46 31.73
CA ILE A 86 56.27 -3.76 33.07
C ILE A 86 55.63 -2.56 33.83
N ASP A 87 54.35 -2.53 34.26
CA ASP A 87 53.75 -3.33 35.35
C ASP A 87 52.23 -3.07 35.58
N GLU A 88 51.60 -4.02 36.29
CA GLU A 88 50.42 -4.02 37.21
C GLU A 88 49.42 -2.84 37.23
N SER A 89 48.12 -2.94 37.56
CA SER A 89 47.16 -3.98 37.93
C SER A 89 45.83 -3.23 38.14
N ASP A 90 44.68 -3.75 37.73
CA ASP A 90 43.58 -4.08 38.65
C ASP A 90 42.24 -4.34 37.96
N LYS A 91 41.56 -5.33 38.55
CA LYS A 91 40.25 -5.89 38.22
C LYS A 91 39.12 -4.92 38.64
N VAL A 92 37.93 -5.07 38.05
CA VAL A 92 36.75 -5.72 38.70
C VAL A 92 35.49 -5.58 37.83
N GLU A 93 34.86 -6.75 37.72
CA GLU A 93 33.56 -7.22 37.23
C GLU A 93 32.34 -6.27 37.15
N GLU A 94 31.79 -6.24 35.94
CA GLU A 94 30.41 -6.51 35.52
C GLU A 94 29.35 -6.84 36.60
N LYS A 95 28.29 -6.03 36.66
CA LYS A 95 26.98 -6.40 37.25
C LYS A 95 25.84 -6.14 36.27
N ALA A 96 25.21 -7.23 35.86
CA ALA A 96 23.94 -7.25 35.13
C ALA A 96 22.78 -6.74 36.01
N ILE A 97 21.88 -5.93 35.44
CA ILE A 97 20.63 -5.51 36.07
C ILE A 97 19.46 -6.25 35.39
N THR A 98 18.80 -7.06 36.21
CA THR A 98 17.54 -7.77 35.96
C THR A 98 16.36 -6.78 35.91
N GLN A 99 15.52 -6.84 34.88
CA GLN A 99 14.27 -6.08 34.79
C GLN A 99 13.12 -6.83 35.48
N GLN A 100 12.39 -6.15 36.37
CA GLN A 100 11.09 -6.58 36.89
C GLN A 100 9.95 -5.98 36.05
N PRO A 101 8.84 -6.71 35.78
CA PRO A 101 7.67 -6.16 35.11
C PRO A 101 6.73 -5.43 36.09
N VAL A 102 6.23 -4.27 35.67
CA VAL A 102 5.23 -3.46 36.39
C VAL A 102 3.83 -3.91 35.99
N THR A 103 3.04 -4.32 36.98
CA THR A 103 1.60 -4.62 36.89
C THR A 103 0.80 -3.35 37.21
N ILE A 104 -0.18 -2.98 36.39
CA ILE A 104 -1.14 -1.91 36.70
C ILE A 104 -2.50 -2.55 36.98
N ALA A 105 -3.09 -2.18 38.12
CA ALA A 105 -4.40 -2.60 38.59
C ALA A 105 -5.54 -1.87 37.88
N ILE A 106 -6.63 -2.58 37.61
CA ILE A 106 -7.91 -2.02 37.16
C ILE A 106 -8.88 -2.15 38.33
N GLU A 107 -9.44 -1.02 38.77
CA GLU A 107 -10.53 -0.95 39.73
C GLU A 107 -11.88 -1.07 39.00
N PRO A 108 -12.88 -1.80 39.54
CA PRO A 108 -14.14 -2.07 38.86
C PRO A 108 -15.26 -1.14 39.33
N GLU A 109 -16.20 -0.82 38.44
CA GLU A 109 -17.49 -0.22 38.80
C GLU A 109 -18.62 -0.72 37.88
N PRO A 110 -19.91 -0.61 38.28
CA PRO A 110 -20.69 -1.78 38.62
C PRO A 110 -21.91 -2.06 37.73
N THR A 111 -22.39 -3.28 37.89
CA THR A 111 -23.57 -3.94 37.32
C THR A 111 -24.91 -3.22 37.51
N LYS A 112 -25.75 -3.25 36.46
CA LYS A 112 -27.23 -3.45 36.43
C LYS A 112 -27.71 -3.26 34.97
N GLN A 113 -28.70 -3.93 34.40
CA GLN A 113 -29.57 -5.06 34.74
C GLN A 113 -30.28 -5.47 33.43
N GLU A 114 -30.81 -6.69 33.38
CA GLU A 114 -31.40 -7.42 32.26
C GLU A 114 -32.52 -6.71 31.47
N SER A 115 -32.60 -7.03 30.16
CA SER A 115 -33.88 -7.36 29.52
C SER A 115 -33.66 -8.25 28.30
N SER A 116 -34.45 -9.30 28.25
CA SER A 116 -34.43 -10.44 27.35
C SER A 116 -35.13 -10.14 26.01
N THR A 117 -34.64 -10.74 24.93
CA THR A 117 -35.53 -11.24 23.88
C THR A 117 -34.89 -12.37 23.08
N VAL A 118 -35.60 -13.49 23.11
CA VAL A 118 -35.36 -14.77 22.45
C VAL A 118 -35.71 -14.66 20.97
N ILE A 119 -34.80 -15.01 20.04
CA ILE A 119 -35.16 -15.48 18.70
C ILE A 119 -34.22 -16.60 18.23
N LYS A 120 -34.76 -17.81 18.32
CA LYS A 120 -34.63 -19.01 17.47
C LYS A 120 -33.37 -19.23 16.62
N GLU A 121 -32.69 -20.32 16.97
CA GLU A 121 -31.85 -21.16 16.12
C GLU A 121 -32.55 -21.56 14.81
N THR A 122 -31.80 -21.58 13.71
CA THR A 122 -32.06 -22.45 12.56
C THR A 122 -30.71 -22.93 12.03
N ALA A 123 -30.35 -24.16 12.38
CA ALA A 123 -29.20 -24.87 11.86
C ALA A 123 -29.46 -25.29 10.40
N LEU A 124 -28.50 -25.04 9.51
CA LEU A 124 -28.47 -25.62 8.17
C LEU A 124 -27.53 -26.85 8.12
N PRO A 125 -27.85 -27.87 7.31
CA PRO A 125 -27.28 -29.21 7.43
C PRO A 125 -25.88 -29.35 6.81
N THR A 126 -24.99 -29.93 7.60
CA THR A 126 -23.66 -30.42 7.22
C THR A 126 -23.79 -31.64 6.30
N LYS A 127 -23.26 -31.55 5.07
CA LYS A 127 -23.20 -32.69 4.14
C LYS A 127 -21.82 -33.36 4.26
N THR A 128 -21.79 -34.50 4.92
CA THR A 128 -20.63 -35.39 5.05
C THR A 128 -20.34 -36.07 3.70
N VAL A 129 -19.12 -35.93 3.18
CA VAL A 129 -18.62 -36.69 2.02
C VAL A 129 -17.53 -37.63 2.52
N LEU A 130 -17.79 -38.94 2.43
CA LEU A 130 -16.84 -40.00 2.74
C LEU A 130 -15.84 -40.20 1.58
N PRO A 131 -14.61 -40.65 1.87
CA PRO A 131 -13.56 -40.83 0.86
C PRO A 131 -13.78 -42.09 0.00
N TYR A 132 -13.58 -41.94 -1.30
CA TYR A 132 -13.61 -43.03 -2.29
C TYR A 132 -12.28 -43.81 -2.28
N ILE A 133 -12.37 -45.12 -2.04
CA ILE A 133 -11.28 -46.10 -2.16
C ILE A 133 -11.46 -46.81 -3.51
N PRO A 134 -10.50 -46.76 -4.44
CA PRO A 134 -10.55 -47.64 -5.60
C PRO A 134 -10.01 -49.04 -5.26
N GLU A 135 -10.86 -50.04 -5.50
CA GLU A 135 -10.61 -51.48 -5.38
C GLU A 135 -9.62 -52.00 -6.43
N LYS A 136 -8.93 -53.10 -6.07
CA LYS A 136 -8.03 -53.91 -6.89
C LYS A 136 -8.68 -54.40 -8.21
N PRO A 137 -7.89 -54.61 -9.27
CA PRO A 137 -8.37 -55.34 -10.44
C PRO A 137 -8.41 -56.85 -10.19
N VAL A 138 -9.53 -57.44 -10.59
CA VAL A 138 -9.85 -58.86 -10.60
C VAL A 138 -9.17 -59.55 -11.79
N VAL A 139 -8.58 -60.71 -11.51
CA VAL A 139 -8.03 -61.69 -12.45
C VAL A 139 -9.09 -62.75 -12.75
N ASN A 140 -9.25 -63.20 -14.01
CA ASN A 140 -9.50 -64.58 -14.49
C ASN A 140 -10.07 -64.59 -15.95
N PRO A 141 -10.14 -65.73 -16.70
CA PRO A 141 -9.02 -66.37 -17.39
C PRO A 141 -9.35 -66.90 -18.83
N ALA A 142 -8.33 -67.44 -19.52
CA ALA A 142 -8.37 -68.62 -20.44
C ALA A 142 -9.06 -68.50 -21.86
N PRO A 143 -8.89 -69.45 -22.83
CA PRO A 143 -7.72 -70.27 -23.23
C PRO A 143 -7.61 -70.70 -24.75
N VAL A 144 -6.53 -71.44 -25.07
CA VAL A 144 -6.26 -72.50 -26.11
C VAL A 144 -6.10 -72.18 -27.63
N LYS A 145 -4.94 -72.60 -28.19
CA LYS A 145 -4.67 -73.58 -29.31
C LYS A 145 -3.27 -73.29 -29.89
N SER A 146 -2.40 -74.22 -30.29
CA SER A 146 -2.48 -75.65 -30.63
C SER A 146 -1.10 -76.32 -30.49
N ALA A 147 -1.11 -77.64 -30.41
CA ALA A 147 0.04 -78.54 -30.27
C ALA A 147 0.84 -78.75 -31.57
N GLY A 148 2.09 -79.22 -31.42
CA GLY A 148 2.91 -79.81 -32.49
C GLY A 148 4.30 -80.24 -31.99
N ASN A 149 4.42 -81.51 -31.57
CA ASN A 149 5.64 -82.17 -31.10
C ASN A 149 6.61 -82.53 -32.25
N THR A 150 7.94 -82.46 -32.04
CA THR A 150 8.89 -83.53 -32.44
C THR A 150 10.20 -83.44 -31.63
N VAL A 151 10.89 -84.58 -31.47
CA VAL A 151 11.83 -85.00 -30.41
C VAL A 151 13.31 -84.99 -30.87
N GLN A 152 14.23 -84.51 -29.98
CA GLN A 152 15.67 -84.81 -29.64
C GLN A 152 16.71 -85.31 -30.71
N PRO A 153 18.07 -85.26 -30.50
CA PRO A 153 18.87 -85.11 -29.26
C PRO A 153 20.19 -84.23 -29.28
N LYS A 154 20.55 -83.68 -28.09
CA LYS A 154 21.87 -83.47 -27.38
C LYS A 154 23.20 -83.06 -28.11
N PRO A 155 24.24 -82.57 -27.36
CA PRO A 155 24.70 -81.18 -27.25
C PRO A 155 26.06 -80.90 -27.95
N PRO A 156 26.62 -79.67 -27.87
CA PRO A 156 27.67 -79.49 -26.87
C PRO A 156 27.61 -78.16 -26.10
N VAL A 157 28.16 -78.27 -24.90
CA VAL A 157 28.53 -77.23 -23.94
C VAL A 157 29.17 -76.04 -24.66
N ASN A 158 28.46 -74.91 -24.70
CA ASN A 158 29.07 -73.62 -25.04
C ASN A 158 29.16 -72.78 -23.77
N LYS A 159 30.38 -72.35 -23.50
CA LYS A 159 30.82 -71.67 -22.29
C LYS A 159 29.89 -70.52 -21.96
N GLU A 160 29.46 -70.45 -20.71
CA GLU A 160 28.90 -69.25 -20.10
C GLU A 160 29.90 -68.09 -20.30
N GLN A 161 29.70 -67.31 -21.35
CA GLN A 161 30.20 -65.95 -21.36
C GLN A 161 29.34 -65.21 -20.34
N ILE A 162 29.90 -65.05 -19.14
CA ILE A 162 29.46 -64.03 -18.19
C ILE A 162 29.64 -62.69 -18.91
N VAL A 163 28.62 -62.28 -19.65
CA VAL A 163 28.50 -60.90 -20.13
C VAL A 163 28.32 -60.09 -18.87
N LYS A 164 29.43 -59.56 -18.33
CA LYS A 164 29.37 -58.46 -17.36
C LYS A 164 28.58 -57.36 -18.06
N THR A 165 27.31 -57.25 -17.74
CA THR A 165 26.46 -56.12 -18.09
C THR A 165 27.15 -54.91 -17.48
N ARG A 166 28.03 -54.26 -18.27
CA ARG A 166 28.52 -52.93 -17.93
C ARG A 166 27.26 -52.07 -17.94
N TYR A 167 26.69 -51.84 -16.76
CA TYR A 167 25.73 -50.78 -16.53
C TYR A 167 26.44 -49.50 -16.99
N LYS A 168 26.22 -49.11 -18.26
CA LYS A 168 26.50 -47.75 -18.71
C LYS A 168 25.55 -46.91 -17.86
N TYR A 169 26.07 -46.40 -16.76
CA TYR A 169 25.37 -45.42 -15.94
C TYR A 169 24.95 -44.32 -16.90
N ASN A 170 23.64 -44.23 -17.15
CA ASN A 170 23.06 -43.20 -17.99
C ASN A 170 23.15 -41.89 -17.20
N PHE A 171 24.35 -41.33 -17.10
CA PHE A 171 24.66 -40.12 -16.36
C PHE A 171 23.73 -38.97 -16.80
N TRP A 172 23.35 -38.95 -18.08
CA TRP A 172 22.35 -38.04 -18.62
C TRP A 172 20.93 -38.25 -18.07
N ARG A 173 20.49 -39.51 -17.85
CA ARG A 173 19.19 -39.79 -17.20
C ARG A 173 19.21 -39.42 -15.72
N ILE A 174 20.31 -39.67 -15.02
CA ILE A 174 20.48 -39.26 -13.62
C ILE A 174 20.50 -37.74 -13.52
N GLY A 175 21.24 -37.05 -14.39
CA GLY A 175 21.26 -35.59 -14.48
C GLY A 175 19.88 -35.01 -14.78
N LEU A 176 19.11 -35.63 -15.68
CA LEU A 176 17.75 -35.20 -16.00
C LEU A 176 16.82 -35.40 -14.79
N VAL A 177 16.87 -36.54 -14.11
CA VAL A 177 16.08 -36.78 -12.88
C VAL A 177 16.46 -35.78 -11.78
N VAL A 178 17.75 -35.54 -11.55
CA VAL A 178 18.23 -34.55 -10.57
C VAL A 178 17.75 -33.15 -10.93
N PHE A 179 17.82 -32.76 -12.21
CA PHE A 179 17.30 -31.48 -12.69
C PHE A 179 15.78 -31.35 -12.42
N PHE A 180 14.98 -32.36 -12.73
CA PHE A 180 13.54 -32.33 -12.45
C PHE A 180 13.23 -32.25 -10.96
N VAL A 181 13.99 -32.96 -10.12
CA VAL A 181 13.83 -32.88 -8.65
C VAL A 181 14.18 -31.48 -8.16
N LEU A 182 15.32 -30.92 -8.56
CA LEU A 182 15.73 -29.57 -8.16
C LEU A 182 14.76 -28.50 -8.68
N ALA A 183 14.30 -28.61 -9.94
CA ALA A 183 13.31 -27.72 -10.52
C ALA A 183 11.97 -27.80 -9.78
N SER A 184 11.53 -29.01 -9.39
CA SER A 184 10.31 -29.20 -8.61
C SER A 184 10.43 -28.58 -7.22
N VAL A 185 11.54 -28.81 -6.52
CA VAL A 185 11.81 -28.20 -5.20
C VAL A 185 11.83 -26.68 -5.30
N TYR A 186 12.50 -26.12 -6.31
CA TYR A 186 12.54 -24.68 -6.55
C TYR A 186 11.16 -24.11 -6.86
N THR A 187 10.36 -24.80 -7.68
CA THR A 187 9.00 -24.37 -8.04
C THR A 187 8.09 -24.37 -6.82
N VAL A 188 8.15 -25.41 -5.98
CA VAL A 188 7.39 -25.48 -4.72
C VAL A 188 7.84 -24.38 -3.76
N TYR A 189 9.14 -24.15 -3.62
CA TYR A 189 9.68 -23.06 -2.80
C TYR A 189 9.17 -21.69 -3.26
N LYS A 190 9.25 -21.41 -4.57
CA LYS A 190 8.73 -20.16 -5.16
C LYS A 190 7.20 -20.06 -5.04
N PHE A 191 6.48 -21.16 -5.14
CA PHE A 191 5.03 -21.18 -4.93
C PHE A 191 4.66 -20.82 -3.49
N ILE A 192 5.38 -21.36 -2.49
CA ILE A 192 5.18 -20.99 -1.09
C ILE A 192 5.47 -19.51 -0.87
N ALA A 193 6.58 -19.00 -1.42
CA ALA A 193 6.90 -17.57 -1.36
C ALA A 193 5.80 -16.71 -2.00
N TYR A 194 5.32 -17.11 -3.18
CA TYR A 194 4.24 -16.46 -3.89
C TYR A 194 2.91 -16.43 -3.12
N GLN A 195 2.57 -17.51 -2.41
CA GLN A 195 1.37 -17.56 -1.57
C GLN A 195 1.44 -16.61 -0.36
N LYS A 196 2.66 -16.28 0.10
CA LYS A 196 2.89 -15.32 1.19
C LYS A 196 2.92 -13.85 0.74
N LEU A 197 2.85 -13.59 -0.57
CA LEU A 197 2.80 -12.23 -1.08
C LEU A 197 1.42 -11.62 -0.82
N GLY A 198 1.43 -10.41 -0.27
CA GLY A 198 0.24 -9.62 -0.04
C GLY A 198 -0.33 -9.01 -1.32
N PHE A 199 -1.35 -8.18 -1.12
CA PHE A 199 -1.98 -7.39 -2.16
C PHE A 199 -1.84 -5.91 -1.83
N VAL A 200 -1.89 -5.09 -2.87
CA VAL A 200 -2.10 -3.65 -2.74
C VAL A 200 -3.48 -3.31 -3.25
N TYR A 201 -4.13 -2.46 -2.48
CA TYR A 201 -5.51 -2.03 -2.66
C TYR A 201 -5.49 -0.53 -2.91
N VAL A 202 -6.11 -0.07 -4.00
CA VAL A 202 -6.09 1.34 -4.37
C VAL A 202 -7.13 2.15 -3.58
N LEU A 203 -6.75 3.37 -3.20
CA LEU A 203 -7.56 4.31 -2.41
C LEU A 203 -8.05 5.53 -3.22
N THR A 204 -7.69 5.61 -4.50
CA THR A 204 -8.02 6.71 -5.41
C THR A 204 -8.65 6.19 -6.71
N ASP A 205 -9.23 7.06 -7.54
CA ASP A 205 -9.96 6.66 -8.74
C ASP A 205 -9.19 6.73 -10.08
N GLU A 206 -7.91 7.09 -10.06
CA GLU A 206 -7.07 7.02 -11.26
C GLU A 206 -5.59 6.89 -10.88
N LEU A 207 -5.15 5.66 -10.64
CA LEU A 207 -3.73 5.35 -10.43
C LEU A 207 -3.18 4.62 -11.64
N LEU A 208 -2.12 5.16 -12.26
CA LEU A 208 -1.47 4.49 -13.39
C LEU A 208 -0.45 3.48 -12.89
N VAL A 209 -0.48 2.28 -13.47
CA VAL A 209 0.57 1.26 -13.28
C VAL A 209 1.58 1.39 -14.42
N ARG A 210 2.88 1.51 -14.08
CA ARG A 210 3.95 1.74 -15.07
C ARG A 210 5.00 0.66 -15.06
N THR A 211 5.72 0.48 -16.18
CA THR A 211 6.85 -0.47 -16.31
C THR A 211 8.07 -0.11 -15.46
N SER A 212 8.21 1.16 -15.08
CA SER A 212 9.31 1.66 -14.24
C SER A 212 8.75 2.54 -13.13
N SER A 213 9.51 2.69 -12.04
CA SER A 213 9.30 3.70 -11.01
C SER A 213 9.48 5.13 -11.53
N ASP A 214 10.09 5.31 -12.71
CA ASP A 214 10.30 6.63 -13.31
C ASP A 214 9.01 7.21 -13.92
N LYS A 215 8.85 8.53 -13.88
CA LYS A 215 7.69 9.25 -14.46
C LYS A 215 7.45 8.95 -15.95
N ASN A 216 8.48 8.51 -16.68
CA ASN A 216 8.44 8.21 -18.12
C ASN A 216 8.20 6.72 -18.44
N GLY A 217 7.94 5.87 -17.45
CA GLY A 217 7.61 4.46 -17.68
C GLY A 217 6.34 4.31 -18.54
N LYS A 218 6.34 3.30 -19.42
CA LYS A 218 5.17 2.97 -20.23
C LYS A 218 4.01 2.56 -19.30
N VAL A 219 2.82 3.07 -19.57
CA VAL A 219 1.60 2.71 -18.83
C VAL A 219 1.21 1.29 -19.22
N LEU A 220 1.12 0.40 -18.23
CA LEU A 220 0.70 -0.99 -18.37
C LEU A 220 -0.80 -1.17 -18.11
N GLY A 221 -1.38 -0.32 -17.27
CA GLY A 221 -2.79 -0.35 -16.91
C GLY A 221 -3.12 0.73 -15.88
N SER A 222 -4.31 0.62 -15.31
CA SER A 222 -4.77 1.51 -14.24
C SER A 222 -5.26 0.73 -13.02
N MET A 223 -5.28 1.39 -11.88
CA MET A 223 -6.00 0.97 -10.70
C MET A 223 -7.01 2.05 -10.32
N ASN A 224 -8.19 1.64 -9.86
CA ASN A 224 -9.17 2.55 -9.30
C ASN A 224 -9.98 1.90 -8.17
N LEU A 225 -10.58 2.71 -7.31
CA LEU A 225 -11.18 2.26 -6.06
C LEU A 225 -12.26 1.19 -6.27
N PHE A 226 -12.96 1.22 -7.40
CA PHE A 226 -14.08 0.33 -7.72
C PHE A 226 -13.81 -0.74 -8.79
N GLY A 227 -12.57 -0.88 -9.28
CA GLY A 227 -12.19 -1.84 -10.33
C GLY A 227 -12.86 -1.61 -11.69
N LYS A 228 -13.33 -0.39 -11.98
CA LYS A 228 -14.00 0.00 -13.23
C LYS A 228 -13.65 1.43 -13.59
N ALA A 229 -12.70 1.65 -14.51
CA ALA A 229 -12.45 3.00 -15.03
C ALA A 229 -13.07 3.14 -16.43
N LYS A 230 -13.87 4.19 -16.61
CA LYS A 230 -14.08 4.76 -17.95
C LYS A 230 -12.91 5.71 -18.19
N GLY A 231 -12.14 5.49 -19.25
CA GLY A 231 -11.11 6.45 -19.67
C GLY A 231 -11.72 7.80 -20.08
N ARG A 232 -10.88 8.82 -20.32
CA ARG A 232 -11.29 10.16 -20.77
C ARG A 232 -12.21 10.15 -22.01
N ASP A 233 -12.10 9.11 -22.85
CA ASP A 233 -12.91 8.88 -24.05
C ASP A 233 -13.99 7.78 -23.86
N ASN A 234 -14.36 7.43 -22.63
CA ASN A 234 -15.21 6.26 -22.31
C ASN A 234 -14.67 4.90 -22.82
N LYS A 235 -13.35 4.81 -23.10
CA LYS A 235 -12.71 3.55 -23.47
C LYS A 235 -12.39 2.72 -22.24
N GLU A 236 -12.58 1.41 -22.35
CA GLU A 236 -12.20 0.44 -21.31
C GLU A 236 -10.67 0.28 -21.32
N VAL A 237 -10.04 0.57 -20.18
CA VAL A 237 -8.63 0.25 -19.90
C VAL A 237 -8.63 -0.85 -18.86
N LEU A 238 -7.70 -1.81 -18.95
CA LEU A 238 -7.49 -2.81 -17.91
C LEU A 238 -7.29 -2.11 -16.56
N THR A 239 -8.30 -2.24 -15.70
CA THR A 239 -8.39 -1.50 -14.45
C THR A 239 -8.60 -2.46 -13.30
N PHE A 240 -7.73 -2.35 -12.29
CA PHE A 240 -7.71 -3.25 -11.16
C PHE A 240 -8.05 -2.52 -9.86
N ALA A 241 -8.90 -3.08 -9.00
CA ALA A 241 -9.08 -2.57 -7.64
C ALA A 241 -7.96 -3.04 -6.70
N GLU A 242 -7.42 -4.21 -6.98
CA GLU A 242 -6.36 -4.85 -6.21
C GLU A 242 -5.35 -5.47 -7.17
N LEU A 243 -4.08 -5.45 -6.77
CA LEU A 243 -3.01 -6.13 -7.48
C LEU A 243 -2.15 -6.90 -6.50
N LYS A 244 -1.67 -8.06 -6.93
CA LYS A 244 -0.76 -8.86 -6.12
C LYS A 244 0.63 -8.25 -6.13
N LEU A 245 1.26 -8.21 -4.96
CA LEU A 245 2.62 -7.74 -4.82
C LEU A 245 3.61 -8.73 -5.44
N TYR A 246 4.68 -8.20 -6.04
CA TYR A 246 5.84 -8.99 -6.42
C TYR A 246 6.79 -9.21 -5.22
N SER A 247 6.83 -8.25 -4.30
CA SER A 247 7.49 -8.34 -3.00
C SER A 247 6.67 -7.56 -1.96
N ASN A 248 6.65 -8.02 -0.71
CA ASN A 248 5.98 -7.32 0.39
C ASN A 248 6.71 -6.01 0.78
N GLU A 249 7.93 -5.80 0.28
CA GLU A 249 8.73 -4.62 0.55
C GLU A 249 8.46 -3.50 -0.45
N LYS A 250 8.47 -2.26 0.05
CA LYS A 250 8.44 -1.05 -0.78
C LYS A 250 9.80 -0.85 -1.45
N GLN A 251 9.79 -0.48 -2.73
CA GLN A 251 10.96 -0.06 -3.47
C GLN A 251 10.94 1.48 -3.59
N GLY A 252 11.54 2.14 -2.60
CA GLY A 252 11.42 3.59 -2.45
C GLY A 252 9.97 4.00 -2.18
N ALA A 253 9.41 4.84 -3.05
CA ALA A 253 8.02 5.31 -2.95
C ALA A 253 7.01 4.43 -3.69
N PHE A 254 7.43 3.28 -4.22
CA PHE A 254 6.59 2.42 -5.06
C PHE A 254 6.48 1.00 -4.50
N TYR A 255 5.35 0.37 -4.76
CA TYR A 255 5.22 -1.08 -4.69
C TYR A 255 5.40 -1.69 -6.08
N LYS A 256 6.09 -2.82 -6.13
CA LYS A 256 6.20 -3.64 -7.34
C LYS A 256 5.07 -4.67 -7.36
N VAL A 257 4.31 -4.72 -8.46
CA VAL A 257 3.08 -5.51 -8.60
C VAL A 257 3.12 -6.40 -9.83
N ILE A 258 2.30 -7.44 -9.83
CA ILE A 258 2.15 -8.40 -10.94
C ILE A 258 0.86 -8.08 -11.70
N MET A 259 0.98 -7.78 -12.99
CA MET A 259 -0.13 -7.35 -13.87
C MET A 259 -0.78 -8.47 -14.69
N SER A 260 -0.35 -9.72 -14.50
CA SER A 260 -0.67 -10.85 -15.38
C SER A 260 -1.91 -11.64 -14.94
N ASP A 261 -2.63 -12.21 -15.91
CA ASP A 261 -3.74 -13.15 -15.68
C ASP A 261 -3.27 -14.48 -15.03
N PHE A 262 -1.97 -14.82 -15.20
CA PHE A 262 -1.33 -16.00 -14.59
C PHE A 262 -0.23 -15.60 -13.59
N PRO A 263 -0.60 -15.06 -12.43
CA PRO A 263 0.34 -14.33 -11.56
C PRO A 263 1.45 -15.21 -10.96
N PHE A 264 1.25 -16.51 -10.78
CA PHE A 264 2.32 -17.41 -10.32
C PHE A 264 3.40 -17.64 -11.38
N ILE A 265 3.02 -17.84 -12.65
CA ILE A 265 3.97 -18.04 -13.75
C ILE A 265 4.80 -16.79 -13.97
N SER A 266 4.14 -15.62 -13.96
CA SER A 266 4.82 -14.32 -14.09
C SER A 266 5.76 -14.04 -12.93
N TYR A 267 5.40 -14.47 -11.71
CA TYR A 267 6.30 -14.45 -10.56
C TYR A 267 7.50 -15.40 -10.72
N LEU A 268 7.27 -16.63 -11.18
CA LEU A 268 8.28 -17.68 -11.28
C LEU A 268 9.38 -17.34 -12.31
N PHE A 269 8.99 -16.81 -13.46
CA PHE A 269 9.90 -16.51 -14.57
C PHE A 269 10.31 -15.03 -14.67
N ASN A 270 9.81 -14.18 -13.75
CA ASN A 270 10.06 -12.74 -13.76
C ASN A 270 9.76 -12.13 -15.14
N LEU A 271 8.56 -12.40 -15.66
CA LEU A 271 8.11 -11.91 -16.96
C LEU A 271 7.93 -10.37 -16.94
N ASP A 272 7.91 -9.75 -18.13
CA ASP A 272 7.75 -8.30 -18.33
C ASP A 272 6.38 -7.72 -17.88
N ASP A 273 5.54 -8.54 -17.26
CA ASP A 273 4.23 -8.16 -16.69
C ASP A 273 4.34 -7.56 -15.27
N MET A 274 5.46 -6.88 -14.98
CA MET A 274 5.66 -6.22 -13.68
C MET A 274 5.40 -4.73 -13.77
N GLY A 275 4.57 -4.27 -12.84
CA GLY A 275 4.21 -2.88 -12.70
C GLY A 275 4.78 -2.25 -11.44
N TYR A 276 4.83 -0.92 -11.44
CA TYR A 276 5.09 -0.10 -10.26
C TYR A 276 3.88 0.77 -9.99
N VAL A 277 3.46 0.80 -8.73
CA VAL A 277 2.35 1.62 -8.24
C VAL A 277 2.81 2.47 -7.07
N TYR A 278 2.36 3.72 -7.02
CA TYR A 278 2.84 4.66 -6.01
C TYR A 278 2.23 4.35 -4.65
N ALA A 279 3.08 4.14 -3.64
CA ALA A 279 2.68 3.65 -2.32
C ALA A 279 1.77 4.62 -1.55
N LYS A 280 1.77 5.91 -1.89
CA LYS A 280 0.88 6.92 -1.27
C LYS A 280 -0.61 6.68 -1.59
N TYR A 281 -0.92 6.08 -2.74
CA TYR A 281 -2.29 5.95 -3.23
C TYR A 281 -2.87 4.54 -3.04
N VAL A 282 -2.12 3.67 -2.36
CA VAL A 282 -2.50 2.28 -2.12
C VAL A 282 -2.24 1.90 -0.67
N THR A 283 -3.00 0.93 -0.19
CA THR A 283 -2.82 0.31 1.13
C THR A 283 -2.63 -1.20 0.98
N THR A 284 -2.03 -1.84 1.97
CA THR A 284 -2.00 -3.31 2.08
C THR A 284 -3.12 -3.84 2.97
N ASP A 285 -3.90 -2.95 3.61
CA ASP A 285 -5.05 -3.34 4.42
C ASP A 285 -6.34 -3.31 3.57
N LYS A 286 -6.93 -4.48 3.37
CA LYS A 286 -8.20 -4.62 2.65
C LYS A 286 -9.33 -3.85 3.34
N LYS A 287 -9.35 -3.81 4.68
CA LYS A 287 -10.42 -3.15 5.43
C LYS A 287 -10.42 -1.65 5.19
N GLU A 288 -9.24 -1.05 5.07
CA GLU A 288 -9.10 0.36 4.73
C GLU A 288 -9.67 0.64 3.34
N GLN A 289 -9.37 -0.18 2.33
CA GLN A 289 -10.01 -0.06 1.02
C GLN A 289 -11.54 -0.22 1.10
N GLU A 290 -12.04 -1.20 1.85
CA GLU A 290 -13.48 -1.41 2.04
C GLU A 290 -14.15 -0.19 2.69
N THR A 291 -13.47 0.48 3.63
CA THR A 291 -13.93 1.75 4.22
C THR A 291 -14.04 2.85 3.17
N TYR A 292 -13.00 3.05 2.34
CA TYR A 292 -13.05 4.01 1.23
C TYR A 292 -14.19 3.66 0.27
N GLN A 293 -14.27 2.40 -0.17
CA GLN A 293 -15.34 1.94 -1.07
C GLN A 293 -16.72 2.21 -0.47
N LYS A 294 -16.92 1.93 0.83
CA LYS A 294 -18.21 2.16 1.51
C LYS A 294 -18.60 3.64 1.51
N ILE A 295 -17.66 4.52 1.88
CA ILE A 295 -17.90 5.98 1.98
C ILE A 295 -18.21 6.59 0.61
N PHE A 296 -17.46 6.22 -0.43
CA PHE A 296 -17.60 6.79 -1.78
C PHE A 296 -18.57 6.02 -2.70
N ARG A 297 -19.12 4.87 -2.27
CA ARG A 297 -20.05 4.06 -3.07
C ARG A 297 -21.23 4.85 -3.64
N PRO A 298 -21.85 5.80 -2.93
CA PRO A 298 -23.01 6.52 -3.44
C PRO A 298 -22.71 7.40 -4.67
N ILE A 299 -21.48 7.91 -4.77
CA ILE A 299 -21.03 8.73 -5.91
C ILE A 299 -20.26 7.93 -6.97
N LYS A 300 -20.19 6.60 -6.86
CA LYS A 300 -19.32 5.76 -7.71
C LYS A 300 -19.58 5.87 -9.21
N ASN A 301 -20.79 6.28 -9.59
CA ASN A 301 -21.22 6.40 -10.98
C ASN A 301 -20.98 7.80 -11.55
N ASP A 302 -20.69 8.80 -10.71
CA ASP A 302 -20.32 10.14 -11.14
C ASP A 302 -18.81 10.22 -11.36
N TYR A 303 -18.41 9.97 -12.60
CA TYR A 303 -17.00 10.00 -13.01
C TYR A 303 -16.33 11.35 -12.70
N TYR A 304 -17.02 12.47 -12.92
CA TYR A 304 -16.42 13.80 -12.79
C TYR A 304 -16.23 14.18 -11.33
N GLU A 305 -17.20 13.84 -10.50
CA GLU A 305 -17.10 14.04 -9.05
C GLU A 305 -15.96 13.17 -8.47
N LEU A 306 -15.93 11.88 -8.77
CA LEU A 306 -14.85 11.00 -8.34
C LEU A 306 -13.47 11.48 -8.82
N LYS A 307 -13.36 11.93 -10.07
CA LYS A 307 -12.09 12.43 -10.61
C LYS A 307 -11.63 13.71 -9.91
N SER A 308 -12.55 14.58 -9.53
CA SER A 308 -12.23 15.82 -8.82
C SER A 308 -11.74 15.58 -7.40
N LEU A 309 -12.21 14.50 -6.76
CA LEU A 309 -11.74 14.07 -5.45
C LEU A 309 -10.36 13.42 -5.56
N GLU A 310 -9.33 14.26 -5.59
CA GLU A 310 -7.96 13.80 -5.41
C GLU A 310 -7.81 13.01 -4.11
N PHE A 311 -6.79 12.14 -4.05
CA PHE A 311 -6.53 11.30 -2.89
C PHE A 311 -6.52 12.08 -1.56
N SER A 312 -5.96 13.29 -1.56
CA SER A 312 -5.91 14.18 -0.40
C SER A 312 -7.29 14.47 0.19
N TYR A 313 -8.25 14.87 -0.65
CA TYR A 313 -9.62 15.14 -0.19
C TYR A 313 -10.33 13.87 0.26
N ARG A 314 -10.07 12.74 -0.41
CA ARG A 314 -10.62 11.45 0.02
C ARG A 314 -10.14 11.04 1.39
N ALA A 315 -8.83 11.17 1.63
CA ALA A 315 -8.22 10.87 2.92
C ALA A 315 -8.80 11.75 4.02
N ILE A 316 -8.98 13.05 3.77
CA ILE A 316 -9.62 13.99 4.71
C ILE A 316 -11.06 13.54 5.05
N ILE A 317 -11.88 13.23 4.04
CA ILE A 317 -13.26 12.76 4.26
C ILE A 317 -13.29 11.47 5.07
N VAL A 318 -12.47 10.48 4.69
CA VAL A 318 -12.40 9.18 5.37
C VAL A 318 -11.92 9.35 6.81
N ASN A 319 -10.89 10.15 7.03
CA ASN A 319 -10.37 10.44 8.37
C ASN A 319 -11.46 11.12 9.21
N ALA A 320 -12.20 12.09 8.69
CA ALA A 320 -13.28 12.75 9.43
C ALA A 320 -14.37 11.75 9.87
N ILE A 321 -14.85 10.93 8.92
CA ILE A 321 -15.92 9.95 9.17
C ILE A 321 -15.46 8.85 10.14
N THR A 322 -14.21 8.41 10.06
CA THR A 322 -13.72 7.28 10.87
C THR A 322 -13.23 7.68 12.25
N THR A 323 -12.85 8.94 12.46
CA THR A 323 -12.32 9.42 13.74
C THR A 323 -13.35 10.11 14.62
N GLN A 324 -14.39 10.71 14.03
CA GLN A 324 -15.40 11.46 14.77
C GLN A 324 -16.59 10.57 15.11
N PRO A 325 -16.90 10.33 16.41
CA PRO A 325 -17.98 9.43 16.80
C PRO A 325 -19.35 9.77 16.20
N ALA A 326 -19.64 11.06 16.02
CA ALA A 326 -20.89 11.54 15.44
C ALA A 326 -21.04 11.20 13.95
N LEU A 327 -19.93 11.00 13.23
CA LEU A 327 -19.91 10.69 11.80
C LEU A 327 -19.66 9.22 11.50
N MET A 328 -19.28 8.43 12.52
CA MET A 328 -18.93 7.02 12.33
C MET A 328 -20.06 6.24 11.66
N GLY A 329 -19.73 5.61 10.54
CA GLY A 329 -20.66 4.78 9.78
C GLY A 329 -21.50 5.55 8.76
N LEU A 330 -21.45 6.88 8.75
CA LEU A 330 -22.03 7.69 7.70
C LEU A 330 -21.26 7.52 6.38
N VAL A 331 -21.95 7.75 5.27
CA VAL A 331 -21.39 7.72 3.92
C VAL A 331 -21.77 9.00 3.18
N LEU A 332 -21.12 9.28 2.06
CA LEU A 332 -21.51 10.41 1.22
C LEU A 332 -22.92 10.21 0.69
N LYS A 333 -23.69 11.30 0.55
CA LYS A 333 -24.98 11.25 -0.12
C LYS A 333 -24.81 11.36 -1.63
N GLU A 334 -25.72 10.76 -2.39
CA GLU A 334 -25.75 10.87 -3.85
C GLU A 334 -26.15 12.29 -4.28
N SER A 335 -25.63 12.74 -5.42
CA SER A 335 -26.04 13.99 -6.05
C SER A 335 -27.51 13.93 -6.47
N CYS A 336 -28.22 15.04 -6.31
CA CYS A 336 -29.60 15.16 -6.79
C CYS A 336 -29.72 15.45 -8.28
N ASP A 337 -28.64 15.92 -8.93
CA ASP A 337 -28.60 16.08 -10.38
C ASP A 337 -28.09 14.80 -11.05
N SER A 338 -28.55 14.52 -12.27
CA SER A 338 -27.95 13.50 -13.13
C SER A 338 -26.44 13.75 -13.22
N PRO A 339 -25.59 12.69 -13.24
CA PRO A 339 -24.13 12.83 -13.21
C PRO A 339 -23.69 13.86 -14.23
N SER A 340 -23.20 14.98 -13.72
CA SER A 340 -23.00 16.15 -14.56
C SER A 340 -21.72 15.95 -15.36
N MET A 341 -21.70 16.38 -16.63
CA MET A 341 -20.45 16.38 -17.40
C MET A 341 -19.42 17.41 -16.89
N ASN A 342 -19.68 18.07 -15.75
CA ASN A 342 -18.94 19.27 -15.35
C ASN A 342 -18.78 19.34 -13.82
N ILE A 343 -17.54 19.29 -13.35
CA ILE A 343 -17.13 19.32 -11.94
C ILE A 343 -17.80 20.46 -11.13
N ARG A 344 -18.21 21.55 -11.81
CA ARG A 344 -18.88 22.70 -11.20
C ARG A 344 -20.27 22.41 -10.60
N ASN A 345 -20.89 21.27 -10.92
CA ASN A 345 -22.23 20.91 -10.47
C ASN A 345 -22.25 19.76 -9.44
N ALA A 346 -21.10 19.30 -8.96
CA ALA A 346 -21.02 18.24 -7.95
C ALA A 346 -21.55 18.72 -6.59
N PRO A 347 -22.27 17.87 -5.82
CA PRO A 347 -22.69 18.17 -4.45
C PRO A 347 -21.49 18.30 -3.50
N LEU A 348 -20.36 17.65 -3.81
CA LEU A 348 -19.10 17.83 -3.13
C LEU A 348 -18.39 19.08 -3.64
N ARG A 349 -18.01 19.98 -2.73
CA ARG A 349 -17.08 21.05 -3.04
C ARG A 349 -15.78 20.87 -2.29
N ILE A 350 -14.69 20.98 -3.04
CA ILE A 350 -13.34 21.00 -2.54
C ILE A 350 -12.71 22.38 -2.75
N GLY A 351 -11.85 22.79 -1.84
CA GLY A 351 -11.05 23.99 -2.01
C GLY A 351 -9.88 24.04 -1.05
N GLN A 352 -9.06 25.07 -1.23
CA GLN A 352 -7.89 25.35 -0.41
C GLN A 352 -7.84 26.84 -0.09
N TYR A 353 -7.47 27.20 1.13
CA TYR A 353 -7.15 28.57 1.51
C TYR A 353 -5.86 28.60 2.34
N GLN A 354 -5.16 29.74 2.32
CA GLN A 354 -4.02 29.93 3.22
C GLN A 354 -4.48 30.59 4.51
N ASN A 355 -4.20 29.95 5.64
CA ASN A 355 -4.40 30.51 6.97
C ASN A 355 -3.04 30.77 7.62
N LYS A 356 -2.65 32.05 7.66
CA LYS A 356 -1.49 32.67 8.35
C LYS A 356 -0.11 32.05 8.08
N ASP A 357 0.05 30.72 8.19
CA ASP A 357 1.29 29.97 7.92
C ASP A 357 1.06 28.58 7.28
N LYS A 358 -0.19 28.18 7.02
CA LYS A 358 -0.53 26.83 6.52
C LYS A 358 -1.60 26.87 5.43
N THR A 359 -1.48 25.96 4.46
CA THR A 359 -2.57 25.66 3.52
C THR A 359 -3.57 24.75 4.23
N VAL A 360 -4.81 25.20 4.31
CA VAL A 360 -5.94 24.42 4.82
C VAL A 360 -6.75 23.95 3.63
N PHE A 361 -7.02 22.65 3.58
CA PHE A 361 -7.92 22.04 2.62
C PHE A 361 -9.31 21.98 3.25
N PHE A 362 -10.35 22.28 2.50
CA PHE A 362 -11.72 22.13 2.98
C PHE A 362 -12.56 21.32 1.99
N VAL A 363 -13.51 20.56 2.54
CA VAL A 363 -14.46 19.76 1.80
C VAL A 363 -15.84 20.00 2.38
N LEU A 364 -16.78 20.44 1.54
CA LEU A 364 -18.18 20.58 1.90
C LEU A 364 -18.95 19.39 1.32
N VAL A 365 -19.60 18.64 2.19
CA VAL A 365 -20.22 17.36 1.84
C VAL A 365 -21.58 17.21 2.49
N GLN A 366 -22.50 16.53 1.81
CA GLN A 366 -23.71 16.01 2.44
C GLN A 366 -23.49 14.54 2.80
N LEU A 367 -23.83 14.16 4.03
CA LEU A 367 -23.72 12.77 4.48
C LEU A 367 -25.10 12.07 4.48
N SER A 368 -25.09 10.77 4.71
CA SER A 368 -26.27 9.89 4.67
C SER A 368 -27.33 10.19 5.73
N ASP A 369 -27.00 10.97 6.76
CA ASP A 369 -27.95 11.50 7.74
C ASP A 369 -28.73 12.72 7.21
N GLY A 370 -28.39 13.19 6.02
CA GLY A 370 -29.01 14.33 5.34
C GLY A 370 -28.39 15.68 5.69
N ASN A 371 -27.50 15.76 6.68
CA ASN A 371 -26.87 17.01 7.08
C ASN A 371 -25.67 17.33 6.19
N TYR A 372 -25.39 18.62 6.06
CA TYR A 372 -24.17 19.12 5.43
C TYR A 372 -23.07 19.38 6.47
N TYR A 373 -21.84 19.08 6.08
CA TYR A 373 -20.65 19.24 6.90
C TYR A 373 -19.55 19.96 6.14
N SER A 374 -18.87 20.87 6.83
CA SER A 374 -17.57 21.39 6.43
C SER A 374 -16.48 20.60 7.12
N ILE A 375 -15.66 19.92 6.33
CA ILE A 375 -14.53 19.12 6.79
C ILE A 375 -13.26 19.85 6.39
N GLU A 376 -12.51 20.34 7.37
CA GLU A 376 -11.21 20.91 7.14
C GLU A 376 -10.11 19.86 7.34
N GLY A 377 -9.04 19.97 6.56
CA GLY A 377 -7.87 19.11 6.64
C GLY A 377 -6.58 19.92 6.66
N ASP A 378 -5.61 19.45 7.42
CA ASP A 378 -4.26 20.01 7.41
C ASP A 378 -3.46 19.57 6.18
N GLY A 379 -2.23 20.10 6.06
CA GLY A 379 -1.29 19.72 4.99
C GLY A 379 -0.90 18.24 4.97
N PHE A 380 -1.25 17.47 6.00
CA PHE A 380 -0.97 16.04 6.15
C PHE A 380 -2.23 15.17 5.99
N TYR A 381 -3.35 15.75 5.53
CA TYR A 381 -4.63 15.08 5.35
C TYR A 381 -5.29 14.60 6.65
N ASN A 382 -4.83 15.09 7.81
CA ASN A 382 -5.56 14.87 9.05
C ASN A 382 -6.80 15.74 9.02
N ALA A 383 -7.95 15.12 9.26
CA ALA A 383 -9.19 15.86 9.37
C ALA A 383 -9.27 16.59 10.70
N LEU A 384 -9.56 17.88 10.65
CA LEU A 384 -10.10 18.62 11.78
C LEU A 384 -11.54 18.16 12.05
N PRO A 385 -12.08 18.42 13.26
CA PRO A 385 -13.49 18.16 13.57
C PRO A 385 -14.40 18.77 12.50
N ALA A 386 -15.31 17.97 11.97
CA ALA A 386 -16.22 18.41 10.93
C ALA A 386 -17.29 19.29 11.58
N THR A 387 -17.55 20.46 11.00
CA THR A 387 -18.57 21.38 11.49
C THR A 387 -19.85 21.21 10.68
N PRO A 388 -21.01 21.04 11.34
CA PRO A 388 -22.29 21.07 10.65
C PRO A 388 -22.50 22.43 9.96
N ILE A 389 -23.13 22.42 8.80
CA ILE A 389 -23.45 23.64 8.05
C ILE A 389 -24.89 24.05 8.35
N TYR A 390 -25.10 25.35 8.59
CA TYR A 390 -26.39 25.94 8.92
C TYR A 390 -26.93 26.84 7.80
N LEU A 391 -28.26 26.87 7.67
CA LEU A 391 -29.01 27.79 6.83
C LEU A 391 -29.88 28.66 7.74
N GLY A 392 -29.43 29.86 8.07
CA GLY A 392 -30.01 30.60 9.19
C GLY A 392 -29.76 29.87 10.51
N ASP A 393 -30.79 29.74 11.35
CA ASP A 393 -30.67 29.07 12.66
C ASP A 393 -30.80 27.53 12.58
N ASP A 394 -31.19 27.00 11.42
CA ASP A 394 -31.43 25.57 11.22
C ASP A 394 -30.25 24.88 10.53
N LEU A 395 -30.08 23.57 10.79
CA LEU A 395 -29.14 22.74 10.06
C LEU A 395 -29.53 22.66 8.58
N LEU A 396 -28.56 22.87 7.69
CA LEU A 396 -28.75 22.66 6.27
C LEU A 396 -28.97 21.16 6.02
N LYS A 397 -30.20 20.79 5.66
CA LYS A 397 -30.63 19.39 5.41
C LYS A 397 -31.20 19.14 4.03
N MET A 398 -31.68 20.20 3.38
CA MET A 398 -32.28 20.10 2.05
C MET A 398 -31.23 19.65 1.06
N GLU A 399 -31.60 18.78 0.14
CA GLU A 399 -30.70 18.38 -0.93
C GLU A 399 -30.39 19.59 -1.82
N GLY A 400 -29.11 19.75 -2.14
CA GLY A 400 -28.62 20.84 -2.96
C GLY A 400 -27.16 20.64 -3.36
N LYS A 401 -26.64 21.63 -4.06
CA LYS A 401 -25.27 21.66 -4.57
C LYS A 401 -24.60 22.97 -4.26
N PHE A 402 -23.30 22.90 -4.10
CA PHE A 402 -22.46 24.08 -3.92
C PHE A 402 -21.91 24.57 -5.25
N GLN A 403 -22.05 25.87 -5.50
CA GLN A 403 -21.62 26.57 -6.69
C GLN A 403 -20.75 27.77 -6.32
N GLN A 404 -19.77 28.07 -7.17
CA GLN A 404 -19.03 29.31 -7.11
C GLN A 404 -19.62 30.28 -8.14
N LYS A 405 -20.24 31.36 -7.67
CA LYS A 405 -20.79 32.44 -8.52
C LYS A 405 -19.95 33.71 -8.31
N GLY A 406 -19.01 33.95 -9.22
CA GLY A 406 -18.03 35.03 -9.07
C GLY A 406 -17.18 34.81 -7.82
N ASP A 407 -17.11 35.84 -6.96
CA ASP A 407 -16.38 35.80 -5.69
C ASP A 407 -17.22 35.23 -4.52
N SER A 408 -18.47 34.84 -4.79
CA SER A 408 -19.38 34.35 -3.75
C SER A 408 -19.57 32.84 -3.87
N PHE A 409 -19.56 32.19 -2.72
CA PHE A 409 -19.87 30.78 -2.59
C PHE A 409 -21.36 30.62 -2.28
N VAL A 410 -22.05 29.77 -3.05
CA VAL A 410 -23.51 29.69 -3.05
C VAL A 410 -23.94 28.24 -2.99
N TRP A 411 -24.81 27.89 -2.06
CA TRP A 411 -25.55 26.65 -2.06
C TRP A 411 -26.88 26.86 -2.79
N GLN A 412 -27.30 25.89 -3.60
CA GLN A 412 -28.58 25.92 -4.30
C GLN A 412 -29.31 24.60 -4.08
N SER A 413 -30.58 24.65 -3.67
CA SER A 413 -31.42 23.48 -3.52
C SER A 413 -31.66 22.78 -4.86
N CYS A 414 -31.89 21.47 -4.84
CA CYS A 414 -32.05 20.67 -6.06
C CYS A 414 -33.32 21.01 -6.85
N ASP A 415 -34.39 21.36 -6.14
CA ASP A 415 -35.63 21.88 -6.70
C ASP A 415 -35.50 23.34 -7.18
N LYS A 416 -34.33 23.97 -6.96
CA LYS A 416 -33.99 25.35 -7.31
C LYS A 416 -34.87 26.41 -6.64
N THR A 417 -35.59 26.05 -5.57
CA THR A 417 -36.46 26.98 -4.83
C THR A 417 -35.67 27.89 -3.89
N ILE A 418 -34.52 27.42 -3.38
CA ILE A 418 -33.71 28.14 -2.42
C ILE A 418 -32.29 28.28 -2.95
N THR A 419 -31.78 29.50 -2.86
CA THR A 419 -30.36 29.81 -3.10
C THR A 419 -29.85 30.49 -1.84
N ALA A 420 -28.70 30.07 -1.34
CA ALA A 420 -28.12 30.59 -0.12
C ALA A 420 -26.65 30.91 -0.32
N ARG A 421 -26.20 32.05 0.20
CA ARG A 421 -24.82 32.53 0.07
C ARG A 421 -24.05 32.30 1.35
N CYS A 422 -22.81 31.84 1.21
CA CYS A 422 -21.87 31.66 2.31
C CYS A 422 -21.48 33.02 2.91
N ASN A 423 -21.39 33.04 4.24
CA ASN A 423 -20.64 34.06 4.98
C ASN A 423 -19.18 34.06 4.45
N ARG A 424 -18.59 35.24 4.17
CA ARG A 424 -17.26 35.40 3.56
C ARG A 424 -16.08 35.01 4.48
N GLY A 425 -16.22 34.02 5.34
CA GLY A 425 -15.22 33.57 6.31
C GLY A 425 -15.23 32.06 6.50
N GLU A 426 -16.23 31.55 7.20
CA GLU A 426 -16.34 30.15 7.60
C GLU A 426 -17.43 29.46 6.75
N PHE A 427 -17.13 28.29 6.16
CA PHE A 427 -18.06 27.55 5.30
C PHE A 427 -19.14 26.77 6.09
N ASP A 428 -19.43 27.22 7.30
CA ASP A 428 -20.38 26.62 8.24
C ASP A 428 -21.74 27.35 8.27
N TYR A 429 -21.85 28.52 7.63
CA TYR A 429 -23.06 29.33 7.67
C TYR A 429 -23.47 29.93 6.31
N PHE A 430 -24.72 29.68 5.92
CA PHE A 430 -25.33 30.17 4.68
C PHE A 430 -26.60 31.00 4.97
N VAL A 431 -26.79 32.07 4.21
CA VAL A 431 -27.96 32.96 4.29
C VAL A 431 -28.74 32.89 2.98
N VAL A 432 -30.06 32.68 3.06
CA VAL A 432 -30.95 32.67 1.89
C VAL A 432 -30.88 34.02 1.16
N GLU A 433 -30.73 33.97 -0.17
CA GLU A 433 -30.76 35.15 -1.06
C GLU A 433 -32.18 35.67 -1.34
#